data_AF-A0A852V5A1-F1
#
_entry.id   AF-A0A852V5A1-F1
#
_cell.length_a   1.000
_cell.length_b   1.000
_cell.length_c   1.000
_cell.angle_alpha   90.00
_cell.angle_beta   90.00
_cell.angle_gamma   90.00
#
_symmetry.space_group_name_H-M   'P 1'
#
loop_
_entity.id
_entity.type
_entity.pdbx_description
1 polymer ?
#
loop_
_entity_poly.entity_id
_entity_poly.type
_entity_poly.pdbx_seq_one_letter_code
_entity_poly.pdbx_strand_id
1 'polypeptide(L)'
;MSRIESLAEYLRAEGRRKLDRVEVRDGGRNARSALALLDAAIHARSLGDDDPLIAVLVGAGCFGPSGREELRPDERVTRIVRSWESGDPQELLTRIGLALQEAPV
;
A
#
# COMPACT_ATOMS: atom_id res chain seq x y z
N MET A 1 -11.06 9.42 -9.18
CA MET A 1 -10.49 8.95 -7.91
C MET A 1 -9.24 9.77 -7.65
N SER A 2 -9.07 10.31 -6.45
CA SER A 2 -7.83 10.98 -6.04
C SER A 2 -6.68 9.97 -5.92
N ARG A 3 -5.44 10.46 -5.83
CA ARG A 3 -4.28 9.56 -5.70
C ARG A 3 -4.30 8.81 -4.38
N ILE A 4 -4.70 9.50 -3.31
CA ILE A 4 -4.83 8.89 -1.99
C ILE A 4 -5.98 7.87 -1.94
N GLU A 5 -7.10 8.14 -2.62
CA GLU A 5 -8.18 7.16 -2.76
C GLU A 5 -7.69 5.92 -3.52
N SER A 6 -6.89 6.09 -4.56
CA SER A 6 -6.33 4.96 -5.32
C SER A 6 -5.37 4.12 -4.49
N LEU A 7 -4.54 4.74 -3.63
CA LEU A 7 -3.70 4.04 -2.66
C LEU A 7 -4.54 3.27 -1.64
N ALA A 8 -5.58 3.91 -1.08
CA ALA A 8 -6.46 3.27 -0.12
C ALA A 8 -7.22 2.09 -0.73
N GLU A 9 -7.70 2.20 -1.97
CA GLU A 9 -8.34 1.08 -2.67
C GLU A 9 -7.37 -0.05 -2.97
N TYR A 10 -6.13 0.26 -3.35
CA TYR A 10 -5.09 -0.76 -3.53
C TYR A 10 -4.82 -1.54 -2.22
N LEU A 11 -4.63 -0.85 -1.10
CA LEU A 11 -4.42 -1.49 0.20
C LEU A 11 -5.63 -2.33 0.63
N ARG A 12 -6.84 -1.82 0.41
CA ARG A 12 -8.10 -2.54 0.67
C ARG A 12 -8.20 -3.80 -0.20
N ALA A 13 -7.83 -3.73 -1.46
CA ALA A 13 -7.83 -4.86 -2.38
C ALA A 13 -6.83 -5.94 -1.96
N GLU A 14 -5.60 -5.56 -1.56
CA GLU A 14 -4.63 -6.52 -1.02
C GLU A 14 -5.11 -7.15 0.31
N GLY A 15 -5.75 -6.37 1.20
CA GLY A 15 -6.36 -6.90 2.42
C GLY A 15 -7.45 -7.93 2.13
N ARG A 16 -8.32 -7.66 1.15
CA ARG A 16 -9.34 -8.64 0.69
C ARG A 16 -8.71 -9.89 0.10
N ARG A 17 -7.69 -9.74 -0.76
CA ARG A 17 -6.93 -10.88 -1.31
C ARG A 17 -6.35 -11.78 -0.22
N LYS A 18 -5.92 -11.22 0.90
CA LYS A 18 -5.46 -12.00 2.06
C LYS A 18 -6.59 -12.77 2.72
N LEU A 19 -7.76 -12.17 2.93
CA LEU A 19 -8.93 -12.87 3.49
C LEU A 19 -9.41 -14.01 2.60
N ASP A 20 -9.41 -13.82 1.29
CA ASP A 20 -9.82 -14.84 0.32
C ASP A 20 -8.83 -16.03 0.26
N ARG A 21 -7.61 -15.83 0.75
CA ARG A 21 -6.56 -16.85 0.76
C ARG A 21 -6.62 -17.69 2.04
N VAL A 22 -7.49 -18.68 2.04
CA VAL A 22 -7.61 -19.66 3.12
C VAL A 22 -6.48 -20.69 3.01
N GLU A 23 -5.56 -20.69 3.98
CA GLU A 23 -4.43 -21.60 4.07
C GLU A 23 -4.46 -22.37 5.40
N VAL A 24 -4.54 -23.70 5.32
CA VAL A 24 -4.79 -24.61 6.48
C VAL A 24 -3.77 -24.46 7.62
N ARG A 25 -2.59 -23.88 7.37
CA ARG A 25 -1.50 -23.75 8.35
C ARG A 25 -0.92 -22.33 8.42
N ASP A 26 -1.68 -21.31 8.01
CA ASP A 26 -1.20 -19.93 8.07
C ASP A 26 -1.16 -19.37 9.50
N GLY A 27 -1.82 -20.04 10.46
CA GLY A 27 -1.88 -19.60 11.85
C GLY A 27 -2.57 -18.24 12.02
N GLY A 28 -3.52 -17.92 11.15
CA GLY A 28 -4.20 -16.61 11.13
C GLY A 28 -3.33 -15.47 10.61
N ARG A 29 -2.18 -15.76 9.98
CA ARG A 29 -1.30 -14.76 9.35
C ARG A 29 -2.02 -13.96 8.28
N ASN A 30 -2.82 -14.62 7.43
CA ASN A 30 -3.55 -13.92 6.38
C ASN A 30 -4.66 -13.03 6.97
N ALA A 31 -5.33 -13.47 8.03
CA ALA A 31 -6.33 -12.66 8.73
C ALA A 31 -5.71 -11.40 9.38
N ARG A 32 -4.55 -11.54 10.05
CA ARG A 32 -3.85 -10.39 10.65
C ARG A 32 -3.32 -9.42 9.60
N SER A 33 -2.70 -9.95 8.54
CA SER A 33 -2.25 -9.17 7.38
C SER A 33 -3.40 -8.40 6.75
N ALA A 34 -4.55 -9.05 6.54
CA ALA A 34 -5.74 -8.41 6.03
C ALA A 34 -6.23 -7.25 6.91
N LEU A 35 -6.34 -7.46 8.22
CA LEU A 35 -6.76 -6.42 9.15
C LEU A 35 -5.81 -5.22 9.10
N ALA A 36 -4.50 -5.46 9.18
CA ALA A 36 -3.48 -4.42 9.12
C ALA A 36 -3.53 -3.62 7.80
N LEU A 37 -3.80 -4.28 6.67
CA LEU A 37 -3.96 -3.62 5.37
C LEU A 37 -5.25 -2.81 5.26
N LEU A 38 -6.34 -3.28 5.88
CA LEU A 38 -7.61 -2.54 5.94
C LEU A 38 -7.48 -1.30 6.84
N ASP A 39 -6.79 -1.40 7.97
CA ASP A 39 -6.49 -0.26 8.83
C ASP A 39 -5.61 0.75 8.11
N ALA A 40 -4.58 0.28 7.38
CA ALA A 40 -3.75 1.14 6.55
C ALA A 40 -4.52 1.82 5.42
N ALA A 41 -5.51 1.14 4.81
CA ALA A 41 -6.39 1.74 3.83
C ALA A 41 -7.26 2.85 4.43
N ILE A 42 -7.78 2.66 5.65
CA ILE A 42 -8.57 3.69 6.36
C ILE A 42 -7.67 4.88 6.70
N HIS A 43 -6.49 4.61 7.26
CA HIS A 43 -5.51 5.63 7.59
C HIS A 43 -5.09 6.43 6.36
N ALA A 44 -4.78 5.77 5.25
CA ALA A 44 -4.44 6.43 4.00
C ALA A 44 -5.54 7.42 3.56
N ARG A 45 -6.83 7.08 3.65
CA ARG A 45 -7.92 8.01 3.31
C ARG A 45 -7.98 9.26 4.19
N SER A 46 -7.41 9.21 5.40
CA SER A 46 -7.32 10.39 6.25
C SER A 46 -6.22 11.37 5.80
N LEU A 47 -5.33 10.92 4.92
CA LEU A 47 -4.29 11.74 4.30
C LEU A 47 -4.87 12.48 3.07
N GLY A 48 -4.23 13.60 2.72
CA GLY A 48 -4.55 14.37 1.52
C GLY A 48 -3.71 13.95 0.31
N ASP A 49 -4.10 14.41 -0.88
CA ASP A 49 -3.31 14.22 -2.11
C ASP A 49 -1.98 15.01 -2.13
N ASP A 50 -1.80 15.92 -1.17
CA ASP A 50 -0.58 16.69 -0.92
C ASP A 50 0.37 15.98 0.06
N ASP A 51 0.02 14.79 0.55
CA ASP A 51 0.88 14.02 1.44
C ASP A 51 2.22 13.68 0.75
N PRO A 52 3.37 13.81 1.44
CA PRO A 52 4.68 13.53 0.86
C PRO A 52 4.80 12.13 0.24
N LEU A 53 4.11 11.12 0.77
CA LEU A 53 4.11 9.78 0.20
C LEU A 53 3.53 9.77 -1.22
N ILE A 54 2.48 10.55 -1.49
CA ILE A 54 1.87 10.65 -2.82
C ILE A 54 2.87 11.24 -3.81
N ALA A 55 3.63 12.27 -3.42
CA ALA A 55 4.68 12.83 -4.26
C ALA A 55 5.78 11.79 -4.58
N VAL A 56 6.17 10.97 -3.60
CA VAL A 56 7.14 9.88 -3.80
C VAL A 56 6.59 8.81 -4.77
N LEU A 57 5.34 8.39 -4.59
CA LEU A 57 4.69 7.41 -5.47
C LEU A 57 4.58 7.92 -6.91
N VAL A 58 4.23 9.20 -7.10
CA VAL A 58 4.19 9.84 -8.42
C VAL A 58 5.59 9.90 -9.04
N GLY A 59 6.60 10.34 -8.28
CA GLY A 59 7.98 10.41 -8.74
C GLY A 59 8.56 9.05 -9.13
N ALA A 60 8.12 7.98 -8.46
CA ALA A 60 8.47 6.60 -8.80
C ALA A 60 7.65 6.01 -9.97
N GLY A 61 6.78 6.79 -10.61
CA GLY A 61 5.96 6.35 -11.74
C GLY A 61 4.80 5.41 -11.38
N CYS A 62 4.47 5.27 -10.10
CA CYS A 62 3.38 4.38 -9.65
C CYS A 62 2.00 4.85 -10.11
N PHE A 63 1.87 6.09 -10.57
CA PHE A 63 0.63 6.65 -11.10
C PHE A 63 0.72 6.91 -12.62
N GLY A 64 1.57 6.17 -13.34
CA GLY A 64 1.73 6.33 -14.79
C GLY A 64 2.45 7.62 -15.21
N PRO A 65 2.70 7.80 -16.53
CA PRO A 65 3.45 8.94 -17.04
C PRO A 65 2.83 10.31 -16.74
N SER A 66 1.50 10.39 -16.62
CA SER A 66 0.82 11.65 -16.32
C SER A 66 0.68 11.92 -14.81
N GLY A 67 0.98 10.92 -13.97
CA GLY A 67 0.85 10.98 -12.52
C GLY A 67 -0.60 11.06 -12.03
N ARG A 68 -1.56 10.71 -12.89
CA ARG A 68 -3.01 10.82 -12.63
C ARG A 68 -3.76 9.51 -12.87
N GLU A 69 -3.07 8.48 -13.36
CA GLU A 69 -3.62 7.16 -13.59
C GLU A 69 -3.91 6.44 -12.25
N GLU A 70 -4.55 5.28 -12.30
CA GLU A 70 -4.69 4.43 -11.11
C GLU A 70 -3.32 3.96 -10.60
N LEU A 71 -3.21 3.77 -9.28
CA LEU A 71 -2.01 3.26 -8.66
C LEU A 71 -1.65 1.88 -9.22
N ARG A 72 -0.48 1.80 -9.84
CA ARG A 72 0.21 0.59 -10.28
C ARG A 72 1.54 0.54 -9.56
N PRO A 73 1.57 -0.01 -8.32
CA PRO A 73 2.80 -0.10 -7.56
C PRO A 73 3.77 -1.04 -8.27
N ASP A 74 5.06 -0.73 -8.17
CA ASP A 74 6.09 -1.64 -8.64
C ASP A 74 6.23 -2.88 -7.74
N GLU A 75 7.14 -3.77 -8.11
CA GLU A 75 7.38 -5.01 -7.38
C GLU A 75 7.90 -4.76 -5.94
N ARG A 76 8.60 -3.65 -5.69
CA ARG A 76 9.12 -3.32 -4.34
C ARG A 76 7.95 -2.98 -3.41
N VAL A 77 7.08 -2.07 -3.84
CA VAL A 77 5.90 -1.68 -3.08
C VAL A 77 4.95 -2.86 -2.91
N THR A 78 4.75 -3.65 -3.98
CA THR A 78 3.91 -4.85 -3.94
C THR A 78 4.43 -5.85 -2.91
N ARG A 79 5.74 -6.08 -2.84
CA ARG A 79 6.36 -6.99 -1.87
C ARG A 79 6.18 -6.52 -0.44
N ILE A 80 6.41 -5.23 -0.16
CA ILE A 80 6.25 -4.65 1.18
C ILE A 80 4.81 -4.86 1.66
N VAL A 81 3.84 -4.44 0.86
CA VAL A 81 2.41 -4.53 1.18
C VAL A 81 1.98 -5.99 1.40
N ARG A 82 2.42 -6.91 0.54
CA ARG A 82 2.07 -8.34 0.67
C ARG A 82 2.72 -9.04 1.85
N SER A 83 3.86 -8.54 2.32
CA SER A 83 4.57 -9.06 3.48
C SER A 83 4.11 -8.44 4.80
N TRP A 84 3.25 -7.41 4.75
CA TRP A 84 2.77 -6.72 5.93
C TRP A 84 1.78 -7.57 6.74
N GLU A 85 2.15 -7.93 7.97
CA GLU A 85 1.33 -8.81 8.83
C GLU A 85 0.73 -8.10 10.04
N SER A 86 1.38 -7.03 10.50
CA SER A 86 1.03 -6.27 11.70
C SER A 86 1.88 -5.01 11.77
N GLY A 87 1.44 -4.04 12.57
CA GLY A 87 2.17 -2.80 12.83
C GLY A 87 1.26 -1.59 12.63
N ASP A 88 1.82 -0.41 12.87
CA ASP A 88 1.09 0.84 12.72
C ASP A 88 0.86 1.18 11.23
N PRO A 89 -0.34 1.62 10.82
CA PRO A 89 -0.60 2.11 9.47
C PRO A 89 0.45 3.09 8.93
N GLN A 90 0.92 4.04 9.75
CA GLN A 90 1.93 5.01 9.32
C GLN A 90 3.28 4.35 9.06
N GLU A 91 3.62 3.29 9.79
CA GLU A 91 4.86 2.52 9.59
C GLU A 91 4.86 1.84 8.22
N LEU A 92 3.74 1.25 7.78
CA LEU A 92 3.61 0.68 6.44
C LEU A 92 3.82 1.76 5.37
N LEU A 93 3.11 2.88 5.49
CA LEU A 93 3.20 4.00 4.54
C LEU A 93 4.63 4.57 4.46
N THR A 94 5.31 4.68 5.61
CA THR A 94 6.71 5.11 5.69
C THR A 94 7.63 4.12 5.00
N ARG A 95 7.46 2.81 5.21
CA ARG A 95 8.27 1.77 4.52
C ARG A 95 8.10 1.81 3.01
N ILE A 96 6.89 2.06 2.52
CA ILE A 96 6.63 2.24 1.08
C ILE A 96 7.44 3.43 0.55
N GLY A 97 7.37 4.58 1.23
CA GLY A 97 8.09 5.78 0.83
C GLY A 97 9.61 5.58 0.77
N LEU A 98 10.18 5.00 1.83
CA LEU A 98 11.63 4.73 1.91
C LEU A 98 12.11 3.80 0.79
N ALA A 99 11.38 2.71 0.52
CA ALA A 99 11.77 1.74 -0.50
C ALA A 99 11.78 2.32 -1.92
N LEU A 100 11.00 3.37 -2.16
CA LEU A 100 10.97 4.08 -3.43
C LEU A 100 12.09 5.11 -3.55
N GLN A 101 12.49 5.74 -2.44
CA GLN A 101 13.56 6.73 -2.38
C GLN A 101 14.97 6.12 -2.45
N GLU A 102 15.16 4.87 -2.03
CA GLU A 102 16.47 4.19 -2.00
C GLU A 102 16.99 3.73 -3.37
N ALA A 103 16.25 3.89 -4.47
CA ALA A 103 16.72 3.51 -5.81
C ALA A 103 17.30 4.70 -6.58
N PRO A 104 18.54 4.60 -7.12
CA PRO A 104 18.96 5.50 -8.18
C PRO A 104 18.17 5.20 -9.46
N VAL A 105 17.73 6.27 -10.13
CA VAL A 105 17.03 6.27 -11.43
C VAL A 105 17.88 5.61 -12.51
#